data_AF-A0A1Q7IGJ5-F1
#
_entry.id   AF-A0A1Q7IGJ5-F1
#
_cell.length_a   1.000
_cell.length_b   1.000
_cell.length_c   1.000
_cell.angle_alpha   90.00
_cell.angle_beta   90.00
_cell.angle_gamma   90.00
#
_symmetry.space_group_name_H-M   'P 1'
#
loop_
_entity.id
_entity.type
_entity.pdbx_description
1 polymer ?
#
loop_
_entity_poly.entity_id
_entity_poly.type
_entity_poly.pdbx_seq_one_letter_code
_entity_poly.pdbx_strand_id
1 'polypeptide(L)' 'MSLPKPGDTVKVTLLNRETIEGVVEWVDGNGLWIKGAQRSRWVPLEALSMPHDSHEVEGVQEQAAE' A
#
# COMPACT_ATOMS: atom_id res chain seq x y z
N MET A 1 -2.20 -10.84 -0.90
CA MET A 1 -1.90 -9.40 -1.02
C MET A 1 -0.94 -9.03 0.09
N SER A 2 0.14 -8.29 -0.22
CA SER A 2 1.14 -7.88 0.76
C SER A 2 0.80 -6.48 1.26
N LEU A 3 0.89 -6.27 2.58
CA LEU A 3 0.77 -4.93 3.15
C LEU A 3 1.94 -4.04 2.66
N PRO A 4 1.70 -2.74 2.42
CA PRO A 4 2.77 -1.82 2.09
C PRO A 4 3.76 -1.71 3.24
N LYS A 5 5.02 -1.52 2.90
CA LYS A 5 6.15 -1.54 3.83
C LYS A 5 6.56 -0.11 4.19
N PRO A 6 7.23 0.11 5.33
CA PRO A 6 7.86 1.39 5.61
C PRO A 6 8.73 1.87 4.44
N GLY A 7 8.50 3.09 3.97
CA GLY A 7 9.14 3.68 2.80
C GLY A 7 8.31 3.63 1.52
N ASP A 8 7.26 2.81 1.44
CA ASP A 8 6.37 2.79 0.27
C ASP A 8 5.49 4.03 0.21
N THR A 9 5.30 4.57 -0.99
CA THR A 9 4.31 5.61 -1.26
C THR A 9 2.95 4.96 -1.51
N VAL A 10 1.93 5.40 -0.77
CA VAL A 10 0.57 4.89 -0.88
C VAL A 10 -0.44 6.02 -1.09
N LYS A 11 -1.52 5.72 -1.81
CA LYS A 11 -2.71 6.57 -1.89
C LYS A 11 -3.81 5.99 -1.02
N VAL A 12 -4.45 6.84 -0.23
CA VAL A 12 -5.48 6.42 0.72
C VAL A 12 -6.72 7.28 0.52
N THR A 13 -7.86 6.63 0.30
CA THR A 13 -9.15 7.29 0.24
C THR A 13 -9.77 7.25 1.64
N LEU A 14 -9.96 8.40 2.23
CA LEU A 14 -10.56 8.54 3.55
C LEU A 14 -12.08 8.41 3.49
N LEU A 15 -12.71 8.27 4.65
CA LEU A 15 -14.18 8.19 4.78
C LEU A 15 -14.91 9.41 4.22
N ASN A 16 -14.29 10.60 4.24
CA ASN A 16 -14.82 11.81 3.63
C ASN A 16 -14.63 11.85 2.09
N ARG A 17 -14.17 10.76 1.48
CA ARG A 17 -13.85 10.60 0.04
C ARG A 17 -12.66 11.43 -0.45
N GLU A 18 -11.94 12.10 0.44
CA GLU A 18 -10.68 12.73 0.10
C GLU A 18 -9.62 11.65 -0.14
N THR A 19 -8.83 11.79 -1.21
CA THR A 19 -7.68 10.93 -1.45
C THR A 19 -6.41 11.68 -1.07
N ILE A 20 -5.62 11.08 -0.19
CA ILE A 20 -4.30 11.57 0.18
C ILE A 20 -3.20 10.66 -0.35
N GLU A 21 -2.04 11.23 -0.60
CA GLU A 21 -0.81 10.47 -0.89
C GLU A 21 0.18 10.70 0.24
N GLY A 22 0.91 9.66 0.62
CA GLY A 22 1.99 9.78 1.59
C GLY A 22 2.83 8.54 1.69
N VAL A 23 3.91 8.63 2.48
CA VAL A 23 4.88 7.56 2.67
C VAL A 23 4.57 6.80 3.95
N VAL A 24 4.59 5.48 3.90
CA VAL A 24 4.42 4.64 5.10
C VAL A 24 5.63 4.82 6.02
N GLU A 25 5.40 5.25 7.26
CA GLU A 25 6.43 5.30 8.30
C GLU A 25 6.49 3.98 9.08
N TRP A 26 5.33 3.42 9.41
CA TRP A 26 5.25 2.20 10.22
C TRP A 26 3.91 1.48 10.01
N VAL A 27 3.91 0.15 10.14
CA VAL A 27 2.72 -0.73 10.16
C VAL A 27 2.59 -1.42 11.53
N ASP A 28 1.48 -1.25 12.24
CA ASP A 28 1.26 -1.90 13.55
C ASP A 28 0.52 -3.25 13.46
N GLY A 29 0.02 -3.61 12.27
CA GLY A 29 -0.79 -4.80 12.03
C GLY A 29 -2.28 -4.50 11.88
N ASN A 30 -2.79 -3.41 12.49
CA ASN A 30 -4.18 -2.96 12.32
C ASN A 30 -4.32 -1.76 11.38
N GLY A 31 -3.22 -1.02 11.16
CA GLY A 31 -3.19 0.13 10.27
C GLY A 31 -1.77 0.56 9.92
N LEU A 32 -1.68 1.68 9.23
CA LEU A 32 -0.42 2.31 8.85
C LEU A 32 -0.35 3.74 9.34
N TRP A 33 0.83 4.13 9.77
CA TRP A 33 1.19 5.53 9.91
C TRP A 33 1.74 6.02 8.58
N ILE A 34 1.07 7.02 8.01
CA ILE A 34 1.45 7.62 6.74
C ILE A 34 1.90 9.04 7.00
N LYS A 35 3.12 9.36 6.56
CA LYS A 35 3.65 10.72 6.51
C LYS A 35 3.02 11.46 5.34
N GLY A 36 2.05 12.31 5.65
CA GLY A 36 1.48 13.26 4.69
C GLY A 36 2.34 14.52 4.58
N ALA A 37 1.98 15.40 3.62
CA ALA A 37 2.72 16.63 3.34
C ALA A 37 2.83 17.59 4.55
N GLN A 38 1.79 17.64 5.39
CA GLN A 38 1.75 18.52 6.57
C GLN A 38 1.95 17.78 7.90
N ARG A 39 1.48 16.53 8.00
CA ARG A 39 1.59 15.71 9.21
C ARG A 39 1.44 14.23 8.91
N SER A 40 1.96 13.42 9.82
CA SER A 40 1.69 11.98 9.84
C SER A 40 0.28 11.70 10.36
N ARG A 41 -0.37 10.67 9.81
CA ARG A 41 -1.70 10.23 10.20
C ARG A 41 -1.79 8.71 10.18
N TRP A 42 -2.43 8.15 11.19
CA TRP A 42 -2.81 6.74 11.21
C TRP A 42 -4.02 6.50 10.30
N VAL A 43 -3.95 5.45 9.48
CA VAL A 43 -5.05 5.00 8.62
C VAL A 43 -5.30 3.52 8.86
N PRO A 44 -6.57 3.09 8.97
CA PRO A 44 -6.90 1.69 9.12
C PRO A 44 -6.69 0.95 7.79
N LEU A 45 -6.39 -0.34 7.85
CA LEU A 45 -6.15 -1.15 6.63
C LEU A 45 -7.34 -1.14 5.66
N GLU A 46 -8.56 -1.08 6.19
CA GLU A 46 -9.80 -1.01 5.40
C GLU A 46 -9.97 0.28 4.59
N ALA A 47 -9.29 1.37 4.98
CA ALA A 47 -9.32 2.64 4.27
C ALA A 47 -8.29 2.70 3.12
N LEU A 48 -7.39 1.72 3.03
CA LEU A 48 -6.49 1.60 1.90
C LEU A 48 -7.28 1.12 0.69
N SER A 49 -7.66 2.07 -0.15
CA SER A 49 -7.86 1.79 -1.57
C SER A 49 -6.51 1.47 -2.18
N MET A 50 -5.99 0.26 -1.95
CA MET A 50 -4.88 -0.20 -2.77
C MET A 50 -5.42 -0.24 -4.21
N PRO A 51 -4.74 0.38 -5.20
CA PRO A 51 -5.06 0.05 -6.56
C PRO A 51 -5.01 -1.48 -6.66
N HIS A 52 -6.05 -2.10 -7.19
CA HIS A 52 -5.93 -3.45 -7.69
C HIS A 52 -4.85 -3.39 -8.78
N ASP A 53 -3.59 -3.53 -8.38
CA ASP A 53 -2.61 -4.11 -9.28
C ASP A 53 -3.00 -5.57 -9.33
N SER A 54 -3.99 -5.85 -10.19
CA SER A 54 -4.11 -7.13 -10.85
C SER A 54 -2.86 -7.32 -11.70
N HIS A 55 -1.72 -7.54 -11.02
CA HIS A 55 -0.65 -8.32 -11.58
C HIS A 55 -1.16 -9.75 -11.52
N GLU A 56 -1.84 -10.14 -12.59
CA GLU A 56 -1.92 -11.55 -12.99
C GLU A 56 -0.47 -11.99 -13.19
N VAL A 57 0.15 -12.53 -12.13
CA VAL A 57 1.39 -13.28 -12.22
C VAL A 57 1.05 -14.65 -12.79
N GLU A 58 0.81 -14.71 -14.10
CA GLU A 58 0.76 -15.99 -14.80
C GLU A 58 2.09 -16.23 -15.51
N GLY A 59 2.76 -17.32 -15.14
CA GLY A 59 3.83 -17.91 -15.94
C GLY A 59 5.24 -17.80 -15.38
N VAL A 60 5.52 -18.49 -14.28
CA VAL A 60 6.86 -19.08 -14.09
C VAL A 60 6.99 -20.23 -15.10
N GLN A 61 7.93 -20.15 -16.03
CA GLN A 61 8.51 -21.35 -16.65
C GLN A 61 10.02 -21.20 -16.65
N GLU A 62 10.61 -21.73 -15.58
CA GLU A 62 11.90 -22.41 -15.65
C GLU A 62 11.88 -23.37 -16.84
N GLN A 63 12.82 -23.22 -17.77
CA GLN A 63 13.43 -24.37 -18.40
C GLN A 63 14.82 -23.99 -18.89
N ALA A 64 15.79 -24.49 -18.14
CA ALA A 64 17.16 -24.67 -18.57
C ALA A 64 17.19 -25.42 -19.91
N ALA A 65 18.08 -25.01 -20.81
CA ALA A 65 18.52 -25.84 -21.91
C ALA A 65 20.05 -25.74 -21.99
N GLU A 66 20.63 -26.92 -22.09
CA GLU A 66 22.04 -27.33 -22.09
C GLU A 66 22.96 -26.59 -23.08
#